data_AF-A0A656GD10-F1
#
_entry.id   AF-A0A656GD10-F1
#
_cell.length_a   1.000
_cell.length_b   1.000
_cell.length_c   1.000
_cell.angle_alpha   90.00
_cell.angle_beta   90.00
_cell.angle_gamma   90.00
#
_symmetry.space_group_name_H-M   'P 1'
#
loop_
_entity.id
_entity.type
_entity.pdbx_description
1 polymer ?
#
loop_
_entity_poly.entity_id
_entity_poly.type
_entity_poly.pdbx_seq_one_letter_code
_entity_poly.pdbx_strand_id
1 'polypeptide(L)'
;MKQLKSLLPAALLTLSAGFSALSNAADLTISCGAVGAELQLCKEAVDSWSKQTGNNVQVVSTPNSATERLSFYQQILSAKSTDIDIIQIDMVWPGMLAKHLTDLRELLPANATQGYFQAQVDNATVDGRLVSMPWFTDSGLLYYRKDLLDKYQQPVPQTWEDMTATAKKVQKAERDAGNATMWGYVFQGRAYEGLTCNALEWISSQPDGGLVNPRGDIVVNSQASRVALTLA
;
A
#
# COMPACT_ATOMS: atom_id res chain seq x y z
N MET A 1 -27.98 81.24 -43.51
CA MET A 1 -26.64 81.43 -42.91
C MET A 1 -26.69 81.05 -41.44
N LYS A 2 -26.26 79.82 -41.09
CA LYS A 2 -25.89 79.41 -39.72
C LYS A 2 -24.76 78.40 -39.85
N GLN A 3 -23.71 78.67 -39.07
CA GLN A 3 -22.41 78.03 -39.12
C GLN A 3 -22.34 76.73 -38.29
N LEU A 4 -21.35 75.89 -38.67
CA LEU A 4 -20.41 75.10 -37.84
C LEU A 4 -20.96 74.15 -36.75
N LYS A 5 -20.56 72.87 -36.81
CA LYS A 5 -19.51 72.30 -35.93
C LYS A 5 -19.23 70.80 -36.19
N SER A 6 -18.01 70.53 -36.66
CA SER A 6 -17.03 69.51 -36.21
C SER A 6 -17.54 68.17 -35.64
N LEU A 7 -17.24 67.09 -36.37
CA LEU A 7 -17.24 65.70 -35.88
C LEU A 7 -15.87 65.39 -35.25
N LEU A 8 -15.83 65.02 -33.96
CA LEU A 8 -14.70 64.31 -33.34
C LEU A 8 -14.97 62.80 -33.41
N PRO A 9 -13.98 61.95 -33.76
CA PRO A 9 -14.09 60.51 -33.51
C PRO A 9 -13.64 60.21 -32.09
N ALA A 10 -14.55 59.67 -31.27
CA ALA A 10 -14.21 59.09 -29.97
C ALA A 10 -13.51 57.74 -30.19
N ALA A 11 -12.23 57.66 -29.83
CA ALA A 11 -11.51 56.40 -29.74
C ALA A 11 -12.00 55.60 -28.52
N LEU A 12 -12.66 54.47 -28.75
CA LEU A 12 -12.91 53.47 -27.71
C LEU A 12 -11.61 52.68 -27.48
N LEU A 13 -10.94 52.91 -26.36
CA LEU A 13 -10.00 51.94 -25.80
C LEU A 13 -10.79 50.76 -25.25
N THR A 14 -10.75 49.63 -25.93
CA THR A 14 -11.17 48.33 -25.39
C THR A 14 -10.06 47.80 -24.48
N LEU A 15 -10.24 47.99 -23.17
CA LEU A 15 -9.38 47.40 -22.15
C LEU A 15 -9.73 45.91 -22.03
N SER A 16 -9.02 45.05 -22.75
CA SER A 16 -9.07 43.60 -22.58
C SER A 16 -8.37 43.21 -21.28
N ALA A 17 -9.07 43.32 -20.15
CA ALA A 17 -8.64 42.71 -18.90
C ALA A 17 -8.73 41.18 -19.07
N GLY A 18 -7.57 40.53 -19.15
CA GLY A 18 -7.48 39.08 -19.13
C GLY A 18 -8.13 38.56 -17.85
N PHE A 19 -9.18 37.75 -18.00
CA PHE A 19 -9.66 36.91 -16.93
C PHE A 19 -8.57 35.89 -16.61
N SER A 20 -7.77 36.17 -15.59
CA SER A 20 -7.05 35.12 -14.88
C SER A 20 -8.12 34.16 -14.37
N ALA A 21 -8.13 32.93 -14.90
CA ALA A 21 -8.97 31.88 -14.35
C ALA A 21 -8.64 31.78 -12.86
N LEU A 22 -9.61 32.13 -12.01
CA LEU A 22 -9.55 31.85 -10.58
C LEU A 22 -9.46 30.32 -10.47
N SER A 23 -8.27 29.81 -10.20
CA SER A 23 -8.08 28.39 -9.89
C SER A 23 -8.83 28.13 -8.58
N ASN A 24 -10.00 27.53 -8.66
CA ASN A 24 -10.69 27.05 -7.47
C ASN A 24 -9.87 25.92 -6.85
N ALA A 25 -9.75 25.92 -5.53
CA ALA A 25 -9.19 24.81 -4.79
C ALA A 25 -9.96 23.53 -5.14
N ALA A 26 -9.24 22.46 -5.48
CA ALA A 26 -9.86 21.15 -5.65
C ALA A 26 -10.18 20.57 -4.27
N ASP A 27 -11.37 19.98 -4.13
CA ASP A 27 -11.75 19.12 -3.01
C ASP A 27 -11.54 17.67 -3.43
N LEU A 28 -10.62 16.97 -2.77
CA LEU A 28 -10.25 15.60 -3.07
C LEU A 28 -10.48 14.70 -1.85
N THR A 29 -10.52 13.40 -2.10
CA THR A 29 -10.66 12.36 -1.09
C THR A 29 -9.59 11.29 -1.29
N ILE A 30 -8.95 10.87 -0.20
CA ILE A 30 -7.94 9.80 -0.21
C ILE A 30 -8.27 8.74 0.82
N SER A 31 -8.21 7.47 0.43
CA SER A 31 -8.27 6.35 1.37
C SER A 31 -6.87 5.86 1.72
N CYS A 32 -6.63 5.73 3.02
CA CYS A 32 -5.38 5.26 3.61
C CYS A 32 -5.64 4.11 4.60
N GLY A 33 -4.63 3.29 4.82
CA GLY A 33 -4.56 2.29 5.87
C GLY A 33 -4.50 2.94 7.25
N ALA A 34 -4.92 2.18 8.25
CA ALA A 34 -4.93 2.62 9.65
C ALA A 34 -4.21 1.65 10.59
N VAL A 35 -3.28 0.85 10.04
CA VAL A 35 -2.43 -0.03 10.83
C VAL A 35 -1.26 0.77 11.40
N GLY A 36 -0.98 0.60 12.70
CA GLY A 36 0.11 1.31 13.37
C GLY A 36 -0.01 2.83 13.24
N ALA A 37 1.01 3.46 12.63
CA ALA A 37 1.09 4.90 12.44
C ALA A 37 0.58 5.40 11.07
N GLU A 38 0.16 4.51 10.17
CA GLU A 38 -0.15 4.86 8.77
C GLU A 38 -1.19 5.97 8.64
N LEU A 39 -2.30 5.88 9.37
CA LEU A 39 -3.37 6.88 9.29
C LEU A 39 -2.88 8.27 9.74
N GLN A 40 -2.04 8.30 10.77
CA GLN A 40 -1.47 9.55 11.28
C GLN A 40 -0.53 10.16 10.25
N LEU A 41 0.37 9.35 9.67
CA LEU A 41 1.30 9.79 8.64
C LEU A 41 0.58 10.25 7.37
N CYS A 42 -0.48 9.55 6.96
CA CYS A 42 -1.30 9.96 5.81
C CYS A 42 -1.98 11.32 6.06
N LYS A 43 -2.54 11.55 7.26
CA LYS A 43 -3.11 12.85 7.63
C LYS A 43 -2.06 13.97 7.62
N GLU A 44 -0.88 13.72 8.18
CA GLU A 44 0.22 14.69 8.19
C GLU A 44 0.71 15.04 6.77
N ALA A 45 0.82 14.03 5.90
CA ALA A 45 1.20 14.22 4.50
C ALA A 45 0.15 15.01 3.72
N VAL A 46 -1.14 14.68 3.91
CA VAL A 46 -2.28 15.41 3.34
C VAL A 46 -2.31 16.86 3.80
N ASP A 47 -2.13 17.12 5.10
CA ASP A 47 -2.11 18.47 5.66
C ASP A 47 -0.95 19.29 5.08
N SER A 48 0.23 18.68 4.95
CA SER A 48 1.41 19.32 4.37
C SER A 48 1.19 19.65 2.90
N TRP A 49 0.66 18.72 2.11
CA TRP A 49 0.36 18.91 0.69
C TRP A 49 -0.70 20.00 0.49
N SER A 50 -1.79 19.93 1.25
CA SER A 50 -2.91 20.89 1.17
C SER A 50 -2.45 22.32 1.44
N LYS A 51 -1.56 22.52 2.44
CA LYS A 51 -0.94 23.83 2.73
C LYS A 51 -0.06 24.36 1.61
N GLN A 52 0.63 23.47 0.89
CA GLN A 52 1.54 23.85 -0.19
C GLN A 52 0.80 24.18 -1.49
N THR A 53 -0.30 23.49 -1.78
CA THR A 53 -1.01 23.65 -3.05
C THR A 53 -2.26 24.53 -2.96
N GLY A 54 -2.79 24.75 -1.75
CA GLY A 54 -4.08 25.42 -1.54
C GLY A 54 -5.29 24.55 -1.90
N ASN A 55 -5.10 23.26 -2.17
CA ASN A 55 -6.18 22.30 -2.38
C ASN A 55 -6.57 21.64 -1.06
N ASN A 56 -7.75 21.04 -1.00
CA ASN A 56 -8.25 20.32 0.16
C ASN A 56 -8.28 18.81 -0.13
N VAL A 57 -7.83 18.00 0.82
CA VAL A 57 -7.95 16.54 0.74
C VAL A 57 -8.53 16.00 2.04
N GLN A 58 -9.54 15.16 1.94
CA GLN A 58 -10.15 14.48 3.07
C GLN A 58 -9.67 13.03 3.13
N VAL A 59 -9.18 12.62 4.30
CA VAL A 59 -8.80 11.22 4.53
C VAL A 59 -10.04 10.42 4.91
N VAL A 60 -10.40 9.43 4.09
CA VAL A 60 -11.50 8.51 4.35
C VAL A 60 -11.00 7.21 4.96
N SER A 61 -11.78 6.69 5.92
CA SER A 61 -11.45 5.42 6.59
C SER A 61 -11.83 4.22 5.72
N THR A 62 -11.03 3.17 5.77
CA THR A 62 -11.31 1.88 5.12
C THR A 62 -11.14 0.73 6.11
N PRO A 63 -11.69 -0.47 5.82
CA PRO A 63 -11.46 -1.64 6.66
C PRO A 63 -9.96 -1.91 6.86
N ASN A 64 -9.56 -2.36 8.05
CA ASN A 64 -8.15 -2.67 8.34
C ASN A 64 -7.66 -3.95 7.66
N SER A 65 -8.53 -4.95 7.53
CA SER A 65 -8.24 -6.19 6.81
C SER A 65 -8.09 -5.92 5.31
N ALA A 66 -6.98 -6.33 4.72
CA ALA A 66 -6.75 -6.21 3.28
C ALA A 66 -7.86 -6.92 2.48
N THR A 67 -8.34 -8.08 2.94
CA THR A 67 -9.45 -8.82 2.32
C THR A 67 -10.76 -8.02 2.32
N GLU A 68 -11.09 -7.38 3.44
CA GLU A 68 -12.30 -6.55 3.56
C GLU A 68 -12.17 -5.26 2.74
N ARG A 69 -10.98 -4.65 2.73
CA ARG A 69 -10.67 -3.45 1.96
C ARG A 69 -10.78 -3.70 0.45
N LEU A 70 -10.25 -4.83 -0.05
CA LEU A 70 -10.40 -5.22 -1.45
C LEU A 70 -11.88 -5.37 -1.83
N SER A 71 -12.67 -6.03 -0.97
CA SER A 71 -14.11 -6.23 -1.21
C SER A 71 -14.86 -4.89 -1.28
N PHE A 72 -14.53 -3.97 -0.37
CA PHE A 72 -15.05 -2.59 -0.39
C PHE A 72 -14.67 -1.85 -1.68
N TYR A 73 -13.40 -1.89 -2.08
CA TYR A 73 -12.94 -1.26 -3.32
C TYR A 73 -13.60 -1.84 -4.57
N GLN A 74 -13.73 -3.17 -4.66
CA GLN A 74 -14.43 -3.81 -5.78
C GLN A 74 -15.89 -3.33 -5.88
N GLN A 75 -16.57 -3.13 -4.75
CA GLN A 75 -17.94 -2.61 -4.72
C GLN A 75 -18.02 -1.17 -5.25
N ILE A 76 -17.25 -0.24 -4.68
CA ILE A 76 -17.33 1.18 -5.05
C ILE A 76 -16.84 1.43 -6.49
N LEU A 77 -15.79 0.73 -6.93
CA LEU A 77 -15.24 0.87 -8.27
C LEU A 77 -16.16 0.26 -9.33
N SER A 78 -16.84 -0.85 -9.01
CA SER A 78 -17.86 -1.42 -9.90
C SER A 78 -19.09 -0.53 -10.01
N ALA A 79 -19.47 0.14 -8.92
CA ALA A 79 -20.53 1.14 -8.92
C ALA A 79 -20.13 2.47 -9.59
N LYS A 80 -18.85 2.64 -9.96
CA LYS A 80 -18.28 3.90 -10.45
C LYS A 80 -18.56 5.07 -9.50
N SER A 81 -18.51 4.79 -8.19
CA SER A 81 -18.63 5.84 -7.17
C SER A 81 -17.54 6.90 -7.37
N THR A 82 -17.91 8.14 -7.13
CA THR A 82 -17.02 9.30 -7.14
C THR A 82 -16.67 9.76 -5.72
N ASP A 83 -16.90 8.91 -4.71
CA ASP A 83 -16.74 9.27 -3.30
C ASP A 83 -15.27 9.18 -2.83
N ILE A 84 -14.40 8.50 -3.60
CA ILE A 84 -12.97 8.38 -3.32
C ILE A 84 -12.15 8.62 -4.59
N ASP A 85 -11.32 9.67 -4.60
CA ASP A 85 -10.50 10.05 -5.75
C ASP A 85 -9.17 9.29 -5.80
N ILE A 86 -8.54 9.10 -4.64
CA ILE A 86 -7.23 8.46 -4.49
C ILE A 86 -7.38 7.25 -3.58
N ILE A 87 -7.03 6.06 -4.09
CA ILE A 87 -7.08 4.83 -3.30
C ILE A 87 -5.69 4.25 -3.08
N GLN A 88 -5.35 3.99 -1.82
CA GLN A 88 -4.21 3.16 -1.49
C GLN A 88 -4.55 1.70 -1.77
N ILE A 89 -3.87 1.08 -2.73
CA ILE A 89 -4.07 -0.32 -3.07
C ILE A 89 -2.88 -1.17 -2.64
N ASP A 90 -3.16 -2.41 -2.28
CA ASP A 90 -2.14 -3.44 -2.02
C ASP A 90 -1.37 -3.77 -3.31
N MET A 91 -0.11 -4.18 -3.17
CA MET A 91 0.74 -4.59 -4.27
C MET A 91 0.16 -5.78 -5.07
N VAL A 92 -0.66 -6.63 -4.48
CA VAL A 92 -1.28 -7.77 -5.21
C VAL A 92 -2.56 -7.39 -5.98
N TRP A 93 -3.04 -6.13 -5.88
CA TRP A 93 -4.30 -5.69 -6.50
C TRP A 93 -4.23 -5.02 -7.88
N PRO A 94 -3.11 -4.49 -8.41
CA PRO A 94 -3.08 -3.80 -9.70
C PRO A 94 -3.76 -4.60 -10.82
N GLY A 95 -3.39 -5.87 -10.99
CA GLY A 95 -3.97 -6.74 -12.03
C GLY A 95 -5.50 -6.91 -11.92
N MET A 96 -6.04 -6.94 -10.70
CA MET A 96 -7.48 -7.09 -10.47
C MET A 96 -8.26 -5.79 -10.67
N LEU A 97 -7.65 -4.65 -10.31
CA LEU A 97 -8.32 -3.35 -10.29
C LEU A 97 -8.05 -2.50 -11.53
N ALA A 98 -7.07 -2.85 -12.38
CA ALA A 98 -6.59 -2.06 -13.52
C ALA A 98 -7.68 -1.47 -14.43
N LYS A 99 -8.78 -2.20 -14.65
CA LYS A 99 -9.90 -1.72 -15.49
C LYS A 99 -10.66 -0.51 -14.91
N HIS A 100 -10.49 -0.25 -13.61
CA HIS A 100 -11.12 0.86 -12.89
C HIS A 100 -10.17 2.02 -12.62
N LEU A 101 -8.86 1.82 -12.83
CA LEU A 101 -7.82 2.78 -12.49
C LEU A 101 -7.40 3.57 -13.72
N THR A 102 -7.07 4.84 -13.51
CA THR A 102 -6.56 5.73 -14.55
C THR A 102 -5.16 5.30 -14.99
N ASP A 103 -4.84 5.44 -16.28
CA ASP A 103 -3.45 5.27 -16.73
C ASP A 103 -2.65 6.53 -16.37
N LEU A 104 -1.78 6.40 -15.37
CA LEU A 104 -0.99 7.50 -14.85
C LEU A 104 0.07 7.98 -15.85
N ARG A 105 0.43 7.19 -16.87
CA ARG A 105 1.33 7.65 -17.95
C ARG A 105 0.73 8.77 -18.78
N GLU A 106 -0.60 8.88 -18.83
CA GLU A 106 -1.29 9.98 -19.52
C GLU A 106 -1.27 11.29 -18.71
N LEU A 107 -1.00 11.21 -17.41
CA LEU A 107 -1.10 12.33 -16.47
C LEU A 107 0.26 12.78 -15.92
N LEU A 108 1.21 11.86 -15.83
CA LEU A 108 2.51 12.08 -15.19
C LEU A 108 3.62 12.29 -16.23
N PRO A 109 4.69 13.03 -15.89
CA PRO A 109 5.84 13.16 -16.77
C PRO A 109 6.52 11.80 -17.00
N ALA A 110 7.20 11.64 -18.15
CA ALA A 110 7.82 10.38 -18.55
C ALA A 110 8.84 9.82 -17.54
N ASN A 111 9.42 10.66 -16.70
CA ASN A 111 10.37 10.28 -15.66
C ASN A 111 9.73 10.10 -14.27
N ALA A 112 8.40 10.06 -14.15
CA ALA A 112 7.72 9.96 -12.86
C ALA A 112 8.07 8.69 -12.06
N THR A 113 8.50 7.62 -12.73
CA THR A 113 8.94 6.37 -12.10
C THR A 113 10.46 6.30 -11.88
N GLN A 114 11.20 7.36 -12.19
CA GLN A 114 12.64 7.41 -11.97
C GLN A 114 12.95 7.34 -10.47
N GLY A 115 13.82 6.41 -10.07
CA GLY A 115 14.22 6.21 -8.67
C GLY A 115 13.41 5.16 -7.91
N TYR A 116 12.36 4.60 -8.52
CA TYR A 116 11.63 3.45 -7.96
C TYR A 116 12.29 2.12 -8.34
N PHE A 117 12.05 1.08 -7.54
CA PHE A 117 12.49 -0.27 -7.89
C PHE A 117 11.71 -0.77 -9.11
N GLN A 118 12.43 -1.29 -10.11
CA GLN A 118 11.83 -1.74 -11.37
C GLN A 118 10.73 -2.78 -11.13
N ALA A 119 10.93 -3.73 -10.21
CA ALA A 119 9.92 -4.73 -9.86
C ALA A 119 8.59 -4.13 -9.37
N GLN A 120 8.64 -3.00 -8.65
CA GLN A 120 7.41 -2.32 -8.20
C GLN A 120 6.71 -1.60 -9.36
N VAL A 121 7.49 -0.99 -10.25
CA VAL A 121 6.96 -0.33 -11.45
C VAL A 121 6.33 -1.34 -12.40
N ASP A 122 6.96 -2.50 -12.57
CA ASP A 122 6.44 -3.61 -13.37
C ASP A 122 5.13 -4.14 -12.77
N ASN A 123 5.09 -4.35 -11.46
CA ASN A 123 3.87 -4.78 -10.75
C ASN A 123 2.72 -3.75 -10.85
N ALA A 124 3.04 -2.45 -10.81
CA ALA A 124 2.08 -1.37 -10.99
C ALA A 124 1.67 -1.14 -12.45
N THR A 125 2.30 -1.83 -13.42
CA THR A 125 2.01 -1.73 -14.84
C THR A 125 1.22 -2.95 -15.31
N VAL A 126 -0.03 -2.74 -15.74
CA VAL A 126 -0.92 -3.79 -16.23
C VAL A 126 -1.31 -3.50 -17.67
N ASP A 127 -1.09 -4.45 -18.57
CA ASP A 127 -1.35 -4.30 -20.01
C ASP A 127 -0.72 -3.03 -20.61
N GLY A 128 0.48 -2.66 -20.13
CA GLY A 128 1.21 -1.48 -20.56
C GLY A 128 0.74 -0.14 -19.95
N ARG A 129 -0.29 -0.16 -19.11
CA ARG A 129 -0.82 1.03 -18.41
C ARG A 129 -0.25 1.11 -17.00
N LEU A 130 0.23 2.28 -16.58
CA LEU A 130 0.70 2.47 -15.20
C LEU A 130 -0.52 2.78 -14.34
N VAL A 131 -1.06 1.78 -13.64
CA VAL A 131 -2.35 1.91 -12.94
C VAL A 131 -2.22 2.34 -11.48
N SER A 132 -1.00 2.37 -10.94
CA SER A 132 -0.70 2.90 -9.60
C SER A 132 0.73 3.42 -9.54
N MET A 133 1.04 4.20 -8.49
CA MET A 133 2.42 4.58 -8.15
C MET A 133 2.87 3.81 -6.91
N PRO A 134 4.11 3.29 -6.87
CA PRO A 134 4.64 2.72 -5.63
C PRO A 134 4.71 3.80 -4.55
N TRP A 135 4.32 3.43 -3.32
CA TRP A 135 4.31 4.35 -2.18
C TRP A 135 5.33 3.93 -1.13
N PHE A 136 5.21 2.70 -0.64
CA PHE A 136 6.18 2.03 0.23
C PHE A 136 6.17 0.53 -0.07
N THR A 137 7.08 -0.21 0.55
CA THR A 137 7.17 -1.67 0.41
C THR A 137 7.53 -2.28 1.74
N ASP A 138 7.08 -3.52 1.93
CA ASP A 138 7.38 -4.31 3.12
C ASP A 138 7.87 -5.70 2.73
N SER A 139 8.36 -6.44 3.72
CA SER A 139 8.75 -7.84 3.61
C SER A 139 8.61 -8.51 4.98
N GLY A 140 8.38 -9.82 5.00
CA GLY A 140 8.39 -10.59 6.23
C GLY A 140 9.73 -10.51 6.94
N LEU A 141 9.71 -10.22 8.25
CA LEU A 141 10.89 -10.10 9.09
C LEU A 141 10.71 -10.89 10.39
N LEU A 142 11.81 -11.46 10.89
CA LEU A 142 11.85 -12.06 12.22
C LEU A 142 12.22 -11.01 13.27
N TYR A 143 11.27 -10.64 14.11
CA TYR A 143 11.52 -9.89 15.33
C TYR A 143 11.79 -10.85 16.49
N TYR A 144 12.85 -10.59 17.26
CA TYR A 144 13.24 -11.44 18.38
C TYR A 144 13.63 -10.62 19.62
N ARG A 145 13.46 -11.23 20.80
CA ARG A 145 13.86 -10.65 22.09
C ARG A 145 15.32 -10.95 22.39
N LYS A 146 16.21 -10.05 21.96
CA LYS A 146 17.66 -10.19 22.15
C LYS A 146 18.05 -10.48 23.60
N ASP A 147 17.43 -9.79 24.55
CA ASP A 147 17.68 -9.98 25.99
C ASP A 147 17.32 -11.39 26.49
N LEU A 148 16.29 -12.02 25.93
CA LEU A 148 15.94 -13.41 26.25
C LEU A 148 16.89 -14.40 25.59
N LEU A 149 17.30 -14.14 24.35
CA LEU A 149 18.33 -14.95 23.69
C LEU A 149 19.64 -14.91 24.48
N ASP A 150 20.08 -13.73 24.92
CA ASP A 150 21.28 -13.55 25.73
C ASP A 150 21.15 -14.24 27.10
N LYS A 151 20.02 -14.04 27.80
CA LYS A 151 19.72 -14.67 29.11
C LYS A 151 19.81 -16.20 29.06
N TYR A 152 19.31 -16.81 27.98
CA TYR A 152 19.28 -18.26 27.82
C TYR A 152 20.40 -18.81 26.93
N GLN A 153 21.38 -17.96 26.58
CA GLN A 153 22.54 -18.29 25.76
C GLN A 153 22.13 -19.00 24.45
N GLN A 154 21.19 -18.40 23.72
CA GLN A 154 20.70 -18.90 22.44
C GLN A 154 21.16 -17.98 21.31
N PRO A 155 21.62 -18.51 20.17
CA PRO A 155 21.89 -17.70 18.99
C PRO A 155 20.57 -17.20 18.38
N VAL A 156 20.66 -16.20 17.48
CA VAL A 156 19.54 -15.84 16.61
C VAL A 156 19.27 -17.03 15.67
N PRO A 157 18.05 -17.59 15.65
CA PRO A 157 17.77 -18.79 14.87
C PRO A 157 17.96 -18.53 13.38
N GLN A 158 18.55 -19.50 12.68
CA GLN A 158 18.81 -19.40 11.23
C GLN A 158 17.86 -20.28 10.41
N THR A 159 17.21 -21.26 11.05
CA THR A 159 16.19 -22.10 10.42
C THR A 159 14.88 -22.08 11.23
N TRP A 160 13.80 -22.57 10.63
CA TRP A 160 12.53 -22.72 11.32
C TRP A 160 12.63 -23.72 12.49
N GLU A 161 13.40 -24.79 12.36
CA GLU A 161 13.64 -25.76 13.43
C GLU A 161 14.39 -25.13 14.60
N ASP A 162 15.42 -24.32 14.32
CA ASP A 162 16.14 -23.55 15.34
C ASP A 162 15.19 -22.59 16.05
N MET A 163 14.33 -21.90 15.29
CA MET A 163 13.34 -20.97 15.84
C MET A 163 12.36 -21.71 16.75
N THR A 164 11.80 -22.84 16.31
CA THR A 164 10.86 -23.66 17.10
C THR A 164 11.52 -24.17 18.38
N ALA A 165 12.74 -24.69 18.30
CA ALA A 165 13.47 -25.19 19.47
C ALA A 165 13.78 -24.06 20.47
N THR A 166 14.28 -22.93 19.97
CA THR A 166 14.60 -21.75 20.78
C THR A 166 13.35 -21.18 21.45
N ALA A 167 12.26 -21.01 20.69
CA ALA A 167 10.97 -20.52 21.18
C ALA A 167 10.42 -21.42 22.30
N LYS A 168 10.45 -22.75 22.13
CA LYS A 168 10.01 -23.71 23.16
C LYS A 168 10.86 -23.62 24.42
N LYS A 169 12.18 -23.54 24.29
CA LYS A 169 13.11 -23.45 25.42
C LYS A 169 12.89 -22.16 26.22
N VAL A 170 12.88 -21.01 25.55
CA VAL A 170 12.70 -19.69 26.18
C VAL A 170 11.31 -19.61 26.83
N GLN A 171 10.25 -20.02 26.11
CA GLN A 171 8.89 -20.03 26.65
C GLN A 171 8.79 -20.86 27.92
N LYS A 172 9.35 -22.08 27.94
CA LYS A 172 9.33 -22.93 29.13
C LYS A 172 10.06 -22.26 30.29
N ALA A 173 11.28 -21.77 30.05
CA ALA A 173 12.10 -21.21 31.11
C ALA A 173 11.52 -19.92 31.71
N GLU A 174 10.86 -19.09 30.90
CA GLU A 174 10.17 -17.89 31.36
C GLU A 174 8.90 -18.23 32.16
N ARG A 175 8.16 -19.28 31.74
CA ARG A 175 7.00 -19.77 32.50
C ARG A 175 7.41 -20.38 33.85
N ASP A 176 8.49 -21.16 33.87
CA ASP A 176 9.06 -21.71 35.12
C ASP A 176 9.52 -20.58 36.07
N ALA A 177 9.97 -19.44 35.52
CA ALA A 177 10.35 -18.25 36.28
C ALA A 177 9.16 -17.35 36.68
N GLY A 178 7.92 -17.79 36.44
CA GLY A 178 6.69 -17.11 36.87
C GLY A 178 5.96 -16.29 35.80
N ASN A 179 6.49 -16.19 34.57
CA ASN A 179 5.82 -15.51 33.46
C ASN A 179 4.88 -16.46 32.70
N ALA A 180 3.75 -16.80 33.32
CA ALA A 180 2.80 -17.79 32.81
C ALA A 180 2.24 -17.48 31.41
N THR A 181 2.22 -16.21 31.00
CA THR A 181 1.64 -15.74 29.73
C THR A 181 2.65 -15.65 28.60
N MET A 182 3.92 -16.02 28.82
CA MET A 182 4.94 -15.99 27.79
C MET A 182 4.60 -16.95 26.63
N TRP A 183 4.77 -16.46 25.40
CA TRP A 183 4.69 -17.24 24.16
C TRP A 183 6.00 -17.09 23.39
N GLY A 184 6.53 -18.19 22.88
CA GLY A 184 7.82 -18.22 22.20
C GLY A 184 7.79 -17.67 20.76
N TYR A 185 6.62 -17.69 20.12
CA TYR A 185 6.41 -17.16 18.77
C TYR A 185 4.95 -16.77 18.58
N VAL A 186 4.72 -15.66 17.86
CA VAL A 186 3.39 -15.17 17.47
C VAL A 186 3.45 -14.69 16.02
N PHE A 187 2.39 -14.91 15.28
CA PHE A 187 2.26 -14.56 13.86
C PHE A 187 0.80 -14.30 13.50
N GLN A 188 0.52 -13.89 12.26
CA GLN A 188 -0.84 -13.56 11.82
C GLN A 188 -1.62 -14.81 11.39
N GLY A 189 -2.13 -15.57 12.36
CA GLY A 189 -2.85 -16.84 12.14
C GLY A 189 -4.35 -16.74 11.78
N ARG A 190 -4.90 -15.52 11.61
CA ARG A 190 -6.32 -15.32 11.27
C ARG A 190 -6.57 -15.71 9.80
N ALA A 191 -7.76 -16.19 9.45
CA ALA A 191 -8.13 -16.43 8.04
C ALA A 191 -8.39 -15.11 7.29
N TYR A 192 -7.33 -14.50 6.76
CA TYR A 192 -7.33 -13.31 5.91
C TYR A 192 -6.07 -13.33 5.01
N GLU A 193 -5.89 -12.29 4.19
CA GLU A 193 -4.70 -12.12 3.32
C GLU A 193 -3.39 -12.43 4.07
N GLY A 194 -3.15 -11.87 5.26
CA GLY A 194 -1.82 -11.97 5.89
C GLY A 194 -1.43 -13.39 6.31
N LEU A 195 -2.39 -14.30 6.48
CA LEU A 195 -2.07 -15.73 6.65
C LEU A 195 -1.53 -16.34 5.35
N THR A 196 -1.95 -15.85 4.19
CA THR A 196 -1.39 -16.24 2.89
C THR A 196 0.07 -15.79 2.79
N CYS A 197 0.39 -14.58 3.25
CA CYS A 197 1.79 -14.11 3.36
C CYS A 197 2.64 -15.05 4.23
N ASN A 198 2.20 -15.35 5.46
CA ASN A 198 2.92 -16.26 6.35
C ASN A 198 3.09 -17.66 5.73
N ALA A 199 2.01 -18.22 5.13
CA ALA A 199 2.07 -19.52 4.47
C ALA A 199 3.02 -19.52 3.27
N LEU A 200 3.06 -18.44 2.49
CA LEU A 200 3.98 -18.27 1.39
C LEU A 200 5.43 -18.24 1.88
N GLU A 201 5.72 -17.54 2.97
CA GLU A 201 7.05 -17.49 3.59
C GLU A 201 7.51 -18.89 4.05
N TRP A 202 6.66 -19.61 4.79
CA TRP A 202 6.97 -20.97 5.25
C TRP A 202 7.21 -21.91 4.07
N ILE A 203 6.30 -21.93 3.10
CA ILE A 203 6.36 -22.84 1.96
C ILE A 203 7.56 -22.51 1.07
N SER A 204 7.76 -21.24 0.71
CA SER A 204 8.83 -20.84 -0.21
C SER A 204 10.23 -20.93 0.40
N SER A 205 10.32 -20.98 1.74
CA SER A 205 11.59 -21.24 2.43
C SER A 205 12.07 -22.69 2.33
N GLN A 206 11.19 -23.61 1.92
CA GLN A 206 11.55 -25.01 1.70
C GLN A 206 12.16 -25.20 0.30
N PRO A 207 13.09 -26.16 0.15
CA PRO A 207 13.54 -26.59 -1.18
C PRO A 207 12.34 -26.97 -2.05
N ASP A 208 12.30 -26.45 -3.29
CA ASP A 208 11.21 -26.66 -4.26
C ASP A 208 9.82 -26.22 -3.78
N GLY A 209 9.76 -25.38 -2.74
CA GLY A 209 8.53 -24.81 -2.22
C GLY A 209 7.92 -23.77 -3.15
N GLY A 210 6.59 -23.79 -3.28
CA GLY A 210 5.86 -22.79 -4.02
C GLY A 210 4.36 -23.03 -4.00
N LEU A 211 3.58 -22.01 -4.38
CA LEU A 211 2.12 -22.11 -4.52
C LEU A 211 1.72 -22.31 -5.99
N VAL A 212 2.13 -21.37 -6.84
CA VAL A 212 1.92 -21.34 -8.28
C VAL A 212 3.26 -20.99 -8.93
N ASN A 213 3.66 -21.71 -9.98
CA ASN A 213 4.92 -21.45 -10.67
C ASN A 213 4.76 -20.35 -11.75
N PRO A 214 5.86 -19.86 -12.36
CA PRO A 214 5.78 -18.81 -13.39
C PRO A 214 4.98 -19.17 -14.66
N ARG A 215 4.69 -20.46 -14.90
CA ARG A 215 3.83 -20.91 -16.01
C ARG A 215 2.35 -20.92 -15.64
N GLY A 216 2.01 -20.66 -14.38
CA GLY A 216 0.65 -20.74 -13.85
C GLY A 216 0.25 -22.12 -13.35
N ASP A 217 1.17 -23.09 -13.27
CA ASP A 217 0.85 -24.42 -12.73
C ASP A 217 0.70 -24.35 -11.20
N ILE A 218 -0.32 -25.02 -10.67
CA ILE A 218 -0.53 -25.16 -9.22
C ILE A 218 0.44 -26.21 -8.68
N VAL A 219 1.38 -25.78 -7.83
CA VAL A 219 2.48 -26.63 -7.30
C VAL A 219 2.43 -26.85 -5.79
N VAL A 220 1.46 -26.24 -5.09
CA VAL A 220 1.31 -26.31 -3.62
C VAL A 220 1.10 -27.73 -3.07
N ASN A 221 0.62 -28.68 -3.88
CA ASN A 221 0.44 -30.07 -3.44
C ASN A 221 1.78 -30.84 -3.50
N SER A 222 2.74 -30.43 -2.66
CA SER A 222 4.10 -30.94 -2.65
C SER A 222 4.52 -31.45 -1.26
N GLN A 223 5.63 -32.19 -1.21
CA GLN A 223 6.24 -32.56 0.07
C GLN A 223 6.75 -31.33 0.84
N ALA A 224 7.34 -30.36 0.13
CA ALA A 224 7.80 -29.10 0.70
C ALA A 224 6.69 -28.36 1.45
N SER A 225 5.51 -28.24 0.84
CA SER A 225 4.37 -27.59 1.48
C SER A 225 3.86 -28.35 2.70
N ARG A 226 3.85 -29.69 2.70
CA ARG A 226 3.48 -30.48 3.88
C ARG A 226 4.46 -30.28 5.04
N VAL A 227 5.77 -30.25 4.74
CA VAL A 227 6.82 -30.02 5.75
C VAL A 227 6.63 -28.64 6.38
N ALA A 228 6.54 -27.59 5.55
CA ALA A 228 6.33 -26.22 6.01
C ALA A 228 5.11 -26.08 6.94
N LEU A 229 3.95 -26.59 6.50
CA LEU A 229 2.69 -26.45 7.24
C LEU A 229 2.58 -27.35 8.49
N THR A 230 3.40 -28.39 8.59
CA THR A 230 3.45 -29.24 9.80
C THR A 230 4.32 -28.63 10.90
N LEU A 231 5.32 -27.83 10.52
CA LEU A 231 6.24 -27.18 11.45
C LEU A 231 5.67 -25.86 12.00
N ALA A 232 4.88 -25.15 11.18
CA ALA A 232 4.26 -23.86 11.50
C ALA A 232 3.29 -23.90 12.69
#